data_AF-A0A2A7BVL4-F1
#
_entry.id   AF-A0A2A7BVL4-F1
#
_cell.length_a   1.000
_cell.length_b   1.000
_cell.length_c   1.000
_cell.angle_alpha   90.00
_cell.angle_beta   90.00
_cell.angle_gamma   90.00
#
_symmetry.space_group_name_H-M   'P 1'
#
loop_
_entity.id
_entity.type
_entity.pdbx_description
1 polymer ?
#
loop_
_entity_poly.entity_id
_entity_poly.type
_entity_poly.pdbx_seq_one_letter_code
_entity_poly.pdbx_strand_id
1 'polypeptide(L)'
;MKGVLLRLQNQKLLRAVTKIDIKKGEIITANKIAMELDVVENALNQLEAEELLPQIALYNLSAGTPLSKEVIEPPKVVIIVLCRLKSTRLPLKALLPIHGIASIERCLINTLAIPGKHQVILATSDIAQDDPLEKFDLDGKVKIFRGDPENTADRIFQAAKQENVNIVMRITGDCPVVSPEINTFLLDEHLKSGADYTQAELSTLPVGTAGDIFTLEAIERLLQTPKPLTYAEYLPLYLINNPHLFQVNIVKLPPPFCYPTWRLTLDEQPDLDMFNELYKSLNVKSKPLFFHQIKDYILGNPELIQINSHVKLKYINQKSLVDELIRETKL
;
A
#
# COMPACT_ATOMS: atom_id res chain seq x y z
N MET A 1 18.00 -31.28 -46.56
CA MET A 1 18.31 -30.36 -45.44
C MET A 1 17.88 -28.90 -45.68
N LYS A 2 17.95 -28.33 -46.90
CA LYS A 2 17.44 -26.95 -47.18
C LYS A 2 15.92 -26.76 -47.01
N GLY A 3 15.12 -27.82 -47.19
CA GLY A 3 13.65 -27.76 -47.02
C GLY A 3 13.14 -27.81 -45.58
N VAL A 4 13.97 -28.21 -44.62
CA VAL A 4 13.62 -28.21 -43.18
C VAL A 4 13.93 -26.86 -42.55
N LEU A 5 15.00 -26.19 -42.99
CA LEU A 5 15.32 -24.81 -42.60
C LEU A 5 14.28 -23.79 -43.13
N LEU A 6 13.75 -23.96 -44.34
CA LEU A 6 12.70 -23.07 -44.86
C LEU A 6 11.33 -23.28 -44.17
N ARG A 7 11.08 -24.45 -43.58
CA ARG A 7 9.85 -24.71 -42.80
C ARG A 7 9.91 -24.15 -41.37
N LEU A 8 11.10 -23.84 -40.86
CA LEU A 8 11.28 -23.13 -39.60
C LEU A 8 11.18 -21.60 -39.77
N GLN A 9 11.38 -21.07 -40.97
CA GLN A 9 11.24 -19.63 -41.27
C GLN A 9 9.78 -19.15 -41.37
N ASN A 10 8.81 -20.07 -41.44
CA ASN A 10 7.37 -19.78 -41.51
C ASN A 10 6.60 -20.43 -40.34
N GLN A 11 7.25 -20.65 -39.19
CA GLN A 11 6.47 -20.91 -37.98
C GLN A 11 5.81 -19.59 -37.59
N LYS A 12 4.49 -19.53 -37.74
CA LYS A 12 3.68 -18.47 -37.16
C LYS A 12 3.96 -18.47 -35.65
N LEU A 13 4.79 -17.54 -35.19
CA LEU A 13 5.19 -17.49 -33.79
C LEU A 13 4.06 -16.82 -33.01
N LEU A 14 3.56 -17.52 -32.00
CA LEU A 14 2.55 -17.02 -31.11
C LEU A 14 3.22 -16.08 -30.09
N ARG A 15 2.81 -14.81 -30.05
CA ARG A 15 3.41 -13.78 -29.19
C ARG A 15 2.36 -13.03 -28.39
N ALA A 16 2.76 -12.54 -27.22
CA ALA A 16 1.91 -11.73 -26.38
C ALA A 16 1.71 -10.34 -26.98
N VAL A 17 0.45 -9.91 -27.07
CA VAL A 17 0.04 -8.55 -27.39
C VAL A 17 -0.90 -8.03 -26.31
N THR A 18 -1.00 -6.71 -26.16
CA THR A 18 -2.03 -6.10 -25.31
C THR A 18 -3.42 -6.39 -25.87
N LYS A 19 -4.34 -6.86 -25.02
CA LYS A 19 -5.74 -7.16 -25.41
C LYS A 19 -6.60 -5.90 -25.42
N ILE A 20 -6.23 -4.92 -24.61
CA ILE A 20 -6.92 -3.65 -24.40
C ILE A 20 -5.89 -2.52 -24.46
N ASP A 21 -6.38 -1.28 -24.52
CA ASP A 21 -5.52 -0.11 -24.28
C ASP A 21 -5.04 -0.12 -22.81
N ILE A 22 -3.76 0.16 -22.60
CA ILE A 22 -3.12 0.19 -21.29
C ILE A 22 -2.37 1.51 -21.16
N LYS A 23 -2.63 2.28 -20.10
CA LYS A 23 -1.90 3.53 -19.86
C LYS A 23 -0.52 3.26 -19.26
N LYS A 24 0.40 4.19 -19.48
CA LYS A 24 1.69 4.24 -18.78
C LYS A 24 1.47 4.17 -17.26
N GLY A 25 2.21 3.30 -16.58
CA GLY A 25 2.14 3.14 -15.12
C GLY A 25 1.08 2.15 -14.65
N GLU A 26 0.20 1.67 -15.54
CA GLU A 26 -0.72 0.58 -15.19
C GLU A 26 -0.01 -0.77 -15.07
N ILE A 27 -0.57 -1.63 -14.23
CA ILE A 27 -0.18 -3.02 -14.11
C ILE A 27 -0.75 -3.80 -15.30
N ILE A 28 0.13 -4.50 -16.01
CA ILE A 28 -0.17 -5.47 -17.05
C ILE A 28 -0.24 -6.85 -16.39
N THR A 29 -1.44 -7.41 -16.38
CA THR A 29 -1.76 -8.74 -15.85
C THR A 29 -2.07 -9.71 -17.00
N ALA A 30 -2.09 -11.01 -16.72
CA ALA A 30 -2.34 -12.04 -17.74
C ALA A 30 -3.68 -11.86 -18.48
N ASN A 31 -4.71 -11.34 -17.82
CA ASN A 31 -6.02 -11.06 -18.44
C ASN A 31 -6.04 -9.81 -19.35
N LYS A 32 -5.01 -8.95 -19.29
CA LYS A 32 -4.83 -7.78 -20.16
C LYS A 32 -4.04 -8.11 -21.43
N ILE A 33 -3.58 -9.35 -21.62
CA ILE A 33 -2.85 -9.78 -22.81
C ILE A 33 -3.61 -10.84 -23.60
N ALA A 34 -3.25 -10.98 -24.87
CA ALA A 34 -3.70 -12.04 -25.76
C ALA A 34 -2.49 -12.62 -26.50
N MET A 35 -2.65 -13.84 -27.02
CA MET A 35 -1.61 -14.50 -27.79
C MET A 35 -2.00 -14.46 -29.27
N GLU A 36 -1.18 -13.83 -30.10
CA GLU A 36 -1.45 -13.63 -31.54
C GLU A 36 -0.32 -14.20 -32.42
N LEU A 37 -0.70 -14.66 -33.61
CA LEU A 37 0.22 -15.21 -34.60
C LEU A 37 0.83 -14.10 -35.47
N ASP A 38 2.00 -14.36 -36.04
CA ASP A 38 2.67 -13.48 -37.03
C ASP A 38 3.03 -12.08 -36.48
N VAL A 39 3.18 -11.96 -35.15
CA VAL A 39 3.63 -10.76 -34.44
C VAL A 39 5.17 -10.69 -34.39
N VAL A 40 5.72 -9.50 -34.18
CA VAL A 40 7.18 -9.24 -34.09
C VAL A 40 7.92 -10.23 -33.18
N GLU A 41 9.09 -10.68 -33.64
CA GLU A 41 9.85 -11.77 -33.03
C GLU A 41 10.33 -11.46 -31.61
N ASN A 42 10.53 -10.18 -31.27
CA ASN A 42 11.00 -9.72 -29.96
C ASN A 42 9.92 -9.63 -28.88
N ALA A 43 8.65 -9.88 -29.22
CA ALA A 43 7.58 -9.94 -28.22
C ALA A 43 7.69 -11.22 -27.37
N LEU A 44 7.18 -11.15 -26.13
CA LEU A 44 7.20 -12.28 -25.22
C LEU A 44 6.46 -13.47 -25.83
N ASN A 45 7.07 -14.65 -25.74
CA ASN A 45 6.33 -15.89 -25.97
C ASN A 45 5.45 -16.22 -24.76
N GLN A 46 4.64 -17.29 -24.86
CA GLN A 46 3.72 -17.69 -23.80
C GLN A 46 4.43 -17.96 -22.46
N LEU A 47 5.52 -18.73 -22.47
CA LEU A 47 6.26 -19.07 -21.25
C LEU A 47 6.86 -17.83 -20.61
N GLU A 48 7.46 -16.94 -21.42
CA GLU A 48 8.00 -15.67 -20.92
C GLU A 48 6.91 -14.77 -20.30
N ALA A 49 5.71 -14.75 -20.89
CA ALA A 49 4.59 -13.98 -20.35
C ALA A 49 4.09 -14.57 -19.02
N GLU A 50 4.01 -15.90 -18.91
CA GLU A 50 3.64 -16.61 -17.68
C GLU A 50 4.67 -16.39 -16.55
N GLU A 51 5.95 -16.32 -16.88
CA GLU A 51 7.04 -16.09 -15.91
C GLU A 51 7.18 -14.63 -15.47
N LEU A 52 6.97 -13.68 -16.39
CA LEU A 52 7.23 -12.27 -16.11
C LEU A 52 6.04 -11.52 -15.52
N LEU A 53 4.80 -11.86 -15.90
CA LEU A 53 3.64 -11.09 -15.45
C LEU A 53 3.34 -11.31 -13.95
N PRO A 54 2.91 -10.28 -13.21
CA PRO A 54 2.56 -8.94 -13.69
C PRO A 54 3.76 -8.00 -13.89
N GLN A 55 3.62 -7.04 -14.82
CA GLN A 55 4.61 -6.01 -15.14
C GLN A 55 3.96 -4.62 -15.20
N ILE A 56 4.73 -3.54 -15.27
CA ILE A 56 4.23 -2.16 -15.44
C ILE A 56 4.45 -1.69 -16.87
N ALA A 57 3.45 -1.01 -17.45
CA ALA A 57 3.59 -0.37 -18.75
C ALA A 57 4.49 0.88 -18.70
N LEU A 58 5.55 0.92 -19.51
CA LEU A 58 6.45 2.09 -19.60
C LEU A 58 5.84 3.26 -20.40
N TYR A 59 4.89 2.95 -21.29
CA TYR A 59 4.24 3.89 -22.21
C TYR A 59 2.74 3.61 -22.28
N ASN A 60 1.99 4.49 -22.95
CA ASN A 60 0.63 4.16 -23.37
C ASN A 60 0.70 3.14 -24.51
N LEU A 61 0.04 2.00 -24.34
CA LEU A 61 0.01 0.90 -25.28
C LEU A 61 -1.41 0.73 -25.80
N SER A 62 -1.62 0.85 -27.11
CA SER A 62 -2.93 0.55 -27.72
C SER A 62 -3.15 -0.96 -27.76
N ALA A 63 -4.41 -1.42 -27.84
CA ALA A 63 -4.71 -2.82 -28.09
C ALA A 63 -3.98 -3.35 -29.35
N GLY A 64 -3.49 -4.58 -29.28
CA GLY A 64 -2.66 -5.22 -30.31
C GLY A 64 -1.17 -4.84 -30.25
N THR A 65 -0.74 -4.02 -29.29
CA THR A 65 0.68 -3.68 -29.13
C THR A 65 1.46 -4.91 -28.70
N PRO A 66 2.53 -5.30 -29.42
CA PRO A 66 3.38 -6.41 -29.02
C PRO A 66 4.05 -6.14 -27.67
N LEU A 67 3.94 -7.09 -26.75
CA LEU A 67 4.51 -6.96 -25.42
C LEU A 67 5.98 -7.42 -25.45
N SER A 68 6.92 -6.48 -25.34
CA SER A 68 8.36 -6.77 -25.28
C SER A 68 8.97 -6.21 -23.99
N LYS A 69 10.21 -6.61 -23.68
CA LYS A 69 10.96 -6.07 -22.51
C LYS A 69 11.28 -4.58 -22.61
N GLU A 70 11.08 -3.95 -23.77
CA GLU A 70 11.34 -2.52 -24.00
C GLU A 70 10.16 -1.63 -23.60
N VAL A 71 8.96 -2.20 -23.48
CA VAL A 71 7.72 -1.48 -23.18
C VAL A 71 7.15 -1.81 -21.80
N ILE A 72 7.84 -2.67 -21.04
CA ILE A 72 7.46 -3.10 -19.69
C ILE A 72 8.63 -3.00 -18.71
N GLU A 73 8.32 -2.86 -17.42
CA GLU A 73 9.30 -2.98 -16.34
C GLU A 73 8.72 -3.71 -15.13
N PRO A 74 9.57 -4.35 -14.29
CA PRO A 74 9.10 -5.00 -13.08
C PRO A 74 8.50 -3.97 -12.11
N PRO A 75 7.44 -4.31 -11.38
CA PRO A 75 6.83 -3.40 -10.41
C PRO A 75 7.83 -2.99 -9.32
N LYS A 76 7.98 -1.69 -9.10
CA LYS A 76 8.76 -1.14 -7.97
C LYS A 76 7.82 -0.50 -6.96
N VAL A 77 7.97 -0.92 -5.70
CA VAL A 77 7.09 -0.53 -4.59
C VAL A 77 7.84 0.37 -3.63
N VAL A 78 7.29 1.54 -3.32
CA VAL A 78 7.70 2.33 -2.15
C VAL A 78 6.68 2.15 -1.03
N ILE A 79 7.14 2.08 0.21
CA ILE A 79 6.26 2.15 1.37
C ILE A 79 6.40 3.53 2.02
N ILE A 80 5.29 4.25 2.11
CA ILE A 80 5.23 5.59 2.69
C ILE A 80 4.48 5.51 4.01
N VAL A 81 5.20 5.74 5.10
CA VAL A 81 4.61 5.90 6.44
C VAL A 81 4.28 7.38 6.63
N LEU A 82 2.99 7.69 6.70
CA LEU A 82 2.51 9.05 6.93
C LEU A 82 2.45 9.37 8.42
N CYS A 83 3.13 10.42 8.86
CA CYS A 83 3.12 10.83 10.25
C CYS A 83 3.13 12.36 10.41
N ARG A 84 2.27 12.87 11.30
CA ARG A 84 2.24 14.26 11.79
C ARG A 84 2.02 14.24 13.29
N LEU A 85 2.45 15.29 13.99
CA LEU A 85 2.36 15.42 15.44
C LEU A 85 1.09 16.18 15.91
N LYS A 86 0.19 16.55 14.98
CA LYS A 86 -1.10 17.27 15.20
C LYS A 86 -2.22 16.44 15.84
N SER A 87 -1.91 15.37 16.59
CA SER A 87 -2.93 14.54 17.23
C SER A 87 -3.64 15.28 18.36
N THR A 88 -4.99 15.25 18.39
CA THR A 88 -5.80 15.93 19.41
C THR A 88 -6.21 15.02 20.57
N ARG A 89 -6.45 13.72 20.32
CA ARG A 89 -6.90 12.75 21.34
C ARG A 89 -5.76 12.25 22.22
N LEU A 90 -4.59 12.08 21.62
CA LEU A 90 -3.34 11.74 22.30
C LEU A 90 -2.22 12.58 21.70
N PRO A 91 -1.92 13.76 22.28
CA PRO A 91 -0.91 14.67 21.75
C PRO A 91 0.44 13.98 21.60
N LEU A 92 1.14 14.27 20.49
CA LEU A 92 2.47 13.72 20.19
C LEU A 92 2.54 12.18 20.20
N LYS A 93 1.42 11.48 19.97
CA LYS A 93 1.32 10.00 20.05
C LYS A 93 2.43 9.23 19.33
N ALA A 94 2.89 9.73 18.19
CA ALA A 94 3.98 9.14 17.42
C ALA A 94 5.31 9.10 18.19
N LEU A 95 5.55 10.07 19.08
CA LEU A 95 6.76 10.18 19.89
C LEU A 95 6.65 9.45 21.24
N LEU A 96 5.44 9.07 21.66
CA LEU A 96 5.24 8.39 22.93
C LEU A 96 5.90 7.00 22.90
N PRO A 97 6.58 6.59 23.97
CA PRO A 97 7.28 5.32 24.00
C PRO A 97 6.30 4.15 24.21
N ILE A 98 6.47 3.12 23.39
CA ILE A 98 5.93 1.78 23.57
C ILE A 98 7.08 0.88 24.01
N HIS A 99 7.09 0.58 25.31
CA HIS A 99 8.13 -0.20 25.97
C HIS A 99 9.54 0.33 25.66
N GLY A 100 9.75 1.63 25.90
CA GLY A 100 11.04 2.32 25.75
C GLY A 100 11.42 2.78 24.34
N ILE A 101 10.64 2.45 23.31
CA ILE A 101 10.90 2.84 21.90
C ILE A 101 9.73 3.68 21.39
N ALA A 102 9.99 4.76 20.66
CA ALA A 102 8.93 5.64 20.15
C ALA A 102 7.94 4.86 19.26
N SER A 103 6.65 5.20 19.33
CA SER A 103 5.61 4.52 18.55
C SER A 103 5.87 4.56 17.04
N ILE A 104 6.32 5.70 16.51
CA ILE A 104 6.67 5.81 15.08
C ILE A 104 7.85 4.92 14.72
N GLU A 105 8.83 4.77 15.60
CA GLU A 105 9.97 3.87 15.40
C GLU A 105 9.51 2.41 15.38
N ARG A 106 8.55 2.01 16.24
CA ARG A 106 7.93 0.67 16.16
C ARG A 106 7.28 0.44 14.81
N CYS A 107 6.50 1.41 14.33
CA CYS A 107 5.86 1.36 13.01
C CYS A 107 6.91 1.17 11.91
N LEU A 108 7.95 2.00 11.87
CA LEU A 108 9.02 1.94 10.87
C LEU A 108 9.81 0.64 10.90
N ILE A 109 10.16 0.13 12.09
CA ILE A 109 10.84 -1.17 12.24
C ILE A 109 10.00 -2.29 11.62
N ASN A 110 8.70 -2.29 11.86
CA ASN A 110 7.78 -3.26 11.28
C ASN A 110 7.61 -3.07 9.77
N THR A 111 7.48 -1.84 9.30
CA THR A 111 7.45 -1.51 7.87
C THR A 111 8.70 -1.98 7.14
N LEU A 112 9.88 -1.83 7.76
CA LEU A 112 11.16 -2.32 7.22
C LEU A 112 11.22 -3.84 7.08
N ALA A 113 10.37 -4.60 7.77
CA ALA A 113 10.29 -6.05 7.63
C ALA A 113 9.38 -6.53 6.50
N ILE A 114 8.61 -5.65 5.84
CA ILE A 114 7.79 -6.00 4.67
C ILE A 114 8.72 -6.33 3.48
N PRO A 115 8.69 -7.55 2.90
CA PRO A 115 9.50 -7.90 1.73
C PRO A 115 9.00 -7.20 0.45
N GLY A 116 9.81 -7.25 -0.61
CA GLY A 116 9.41 -6.77 -1.96
C GLY A 116 9.38 -5.26 -2.15
N LYS A 117 9.69 -4.46 -1.12
CA LYS A 117 9.82 -3.01 -1.22
C LYS A 117 11.16 -2.56 -1.77
N HIS A 118 11.15 -1.49 -2.56
CA HIS A 118 12.32 -0.75 -3.01
C HIS A 118 12.86 0.17 -1.91
N GLN A 119 11.96 0.92 -1.25
CA GLN A 119 12.33 1.90 -0.24
C GLN A 119 11.22 2.13 0.79
N VAL A 120 11.59 2.58 2.00
CA VAL A 120 10.66 3.11 3.01
C VAL A 120 10.90 4.61 3.19
N ILE A 121 9.81 5.38 3.21
CA ILE A 121 9.82 6.82 3.44
C ILE A 121 8.93 7.15 4.64
N LEU A 122 9.44 7.90 5.61
CA LEU A 122 8.64 8.63 6.57
C LEU A 122 8.26 9.98 5.96
N ALA A 123 7.00 10.12 5.57
CA ALA A 123 6.47 11.35 5.00
C ALA A 123 5.75 12.17 6.08
N THR A 124 6.30 13.32 6.42
CA THR A 124 5.78 14.26 7.40
C THR A 124 5.46 15.63 6.80
N SER A 125 5.00 16.60 7.59
CA SER A 125 4.75 17.94 7.07
C SER A 125 5.97 18.85 7.18
N ASP A 126 5.96 19.95 6.45
CA ASP A 126 7.03 20.95 6.46
C ASP A 126 6.95 21.95 7.63
N ILE A 127 5.95 21.83 8.51
CA ILE A 127 5.78 22.74 9.66
C ILE A 127 6.73 22.37 10.82
N ALA A 128 7.17 23.38 11.58
CA ALA A 128 8.13 23.22 12.69
C ALA A 128 7.66 22.26 13.80
N GLN A 129 6.35 22.09 13.99
CA GLN A 129 5.81 21.14 14.97
C GLN A 129 6.27 19.71 14.67
N ASP A 130 6.49 19.35 13.41
CA ASP A 130 6.83 18.00 12.95
C ASP A 130 8.35 17.73 12.89
N ASP A 131 9.21 18.72 13.16
CA ASP A 131 10.68 18.59 13.18
C ASP A 131 11.22 17.41 13.98
N PRO A 132 10.65 17.04 15.14
CA PRO A 132 11.12 15.86 15.87
C PRO A 132 11.01 14.54 15.09
N LEU A 133 10.26 14.49 13.98
CA LEU A 133 10.14 13.29 13.16
C LEU A 133 11.34 13.04 12.24
N GLU A 134 12.18 14.06 11.99
CA GLU A 134 13.36 13.92 11.11
C GLU A 134 14.41 12.93 11.64
N LYS A 135 14.44 12.72 12.96
CA LYS A 135 15.42 11.84 13.60
C LYS A 135 15.11 10.33 13.45
N PHE A 136 13.99 9.96 12.83
CA PHE A 136 13.57 8.56 12.69
C PHE A 136 13.95 7.97 11.32
N ASP A 137 15.18 8.22 10.88
CA ASP A 137 15.74 7.69 9.64
C ASP A 137 16.27 6.24 9.78
N LEU A 138 16.33 5.72 11.01
CA LEU A 138 16.78 4.36 11.37
C LEU A 138 18.14 3.99 10.74
N ASP A 139 19.15 4.82 11.01
CA ASP A 139 20.50 4.69 10.45
C ASP A 139 20.49 4.75 8.91
N GLY A 140 19.69 5.65 8.34
CA GLY A 140 19.53 5.84 6.90
C GLY A 140 18.72 4.78 6.16
N LYS A 141 18.07 3.83 6.86
CA LYS A 141 17.19 2.82 6.25
C LYS A 141 15.82 3.39 5.86
N VAL A 142 15.44 4.52 6.43
CA VAL A 142 14.20 5.24 6.18
C VAL A 142 14.56 6.62 5.64
N LYS A 143 14.07 6.96 4.44
CA LYS A 143 14.16 8.33 3.93
C LYS A 143 13.13 9.21 4.62
N ILE A 144 13.48 10.47 4.85
CA ILE A 144 12.55 11.47 5.38
C ILE A 144 12.08 12.35 4.22
N PHE A 145 10.77 12.51 4.10
CA PHE A 145 10.15 13.44 3.15
C PHE A 145 9.28 14.44 3.89
N ARG A 146 9.37 15.71 3.52
CA ARG A 146 8.53 16.80 4.07
C ARG A 146 7.74 17.44 2.94
N GLY A 147 6.47 17.71 3.19
CA GLY A 147 5.60 18.36 2.22
C GLY A 147 4.39 19.00 2.88
N ASP A 148 3.38 19.30 2.08
CA ASP A 148 2.19 20.03 2.51
C ASP A 148 1.50 19.34 3.72
N PRO A 149 1.14 20.10 4.77
CA PRO A 149 0.52 19.54 5.96
C PRO A 149 -0.88 18.98 5.69
N GLU A 150 -1.67 19.54 4.78
CA GLU A 150 -3.07 19.19 4.58
C GLU A 150 -3.28 18.34 3.31
N ASN A 151 -2.51 18.56 2.25
CA ASN A 151 -2.60 17.78 1.01
C ASN A 151 -1.78 16.48 1.08
N THR A 152 -2.36 15.49 1.76
CA THR A 152 -1.71 14.18 1.92
C THR A 152 -1.52 13.43 0.60
N ALA A 153 -2.41 13.61 -0.39
CA ALA A 153 -2.30 12.98 -1.70
C ALA A 153 -1.09 13.49 -2.47
N ASP A 154 -0.90 14.82 -2.55
CA ASP A 154 0.27 15.41 -3.20
C ASP A 154 1.56 15.02 -2.47
N ARG A 155 1.58 15.06 -1.13
CA ARG A 155 2.75 14.63 -0.36
C ARG A 155 3.15 13.19 -0.65
N ILE A 156 2.20 12.25 -0.74
CA ILE A 156 2.47 10.87 -1.13
C ILE A 156 3.06 10.83 -2.55
N PHE A 157 2.44 11.54 -3.49
CA PHE A 157 2.85 11.55 -4.89
C PHE A 157 4.27 12.10 -5.06
N GLN A 158 4.59 13.25 -4.46
CA GLN A 158 5.92 13.86 -4.55
C GLN A 158 6.99 12.97 -3.90
N ALA A 159 6.70 12.36 -2.74
CA ALA A 159 7.60 11.43 -2.09
C ALA A 159 7.91 10.20 -2.96
N ALA A 160 6.88 9.60 -3.56
CA ALA A 160 7.05 8.43 -4.43
C ALA A 160 7.75 8.78 -5.74
N LYS A 161 7.42 9.91 -6.36
CA LYS A 161 7.96 10.33 -7.67
C LYS A 161 9.48 10.44 -7.68
N GLN A 162 10.10 10.81 -6.56
CA GLN A 162 11.55 10.90 -6.41
C GLN A 162 12.27 9.54 -6.45
N GLU A 163 11.56 8.44 -6.22
CA GLU A 163 12.12 7.09 -6.13
C GLU A 163 12.00 6.28 -7.43
N ASN A 164 11.44 6.85 -8.50
CA ASN A 164 11.21 6.16 -9.78
C ASN A 164 10.48 4.81 -9.59
N VAL A 165 9.42 4.83 -8.79
CA VAL A 165 8.58 3.67 -8.46
C VAL A 165 7.23 3.75 -9.17
N ASN A 166 6.49 2.64 -9.16
CA ASN A 166 5.19 2.53 -9.83
C ASN A 166 4.04 2.26 -8.84
N ILE A 167 4.36 1.72 -7.67
CA ILE A 167 3.39 1.31 -6.66
C ILE A 167 3.74 1.98 -5.33
N VAL A 168 2.70 2.45 -4.64
CA VAL A 168 2.80 3.04 -3.32
C VAL A 168 1.99 2.21 -2.34
N MET A 169 2.63 1.74 -1.27
CA MET A 169 1.95 1.25 -0.09
C MET A 169 1.97 2.33 0.99
N ARG A 170 0.79 2.83 1.36
CA ARG A 170 0.61 3.86 2.38
C ARG A 170 0.29 3.20 3.72
N ILE A 171 1.09 3.54 4.73
CA ILE A 171 0.90 3.14 6.13
C ILE A 171 0.72 4.40 6.97
N THR A 172 -0.09 4.36 8.03
CA THR A 172 -0.16 5.46 9.00
C THR A 172 0.79 5.24 10.16
N GLY A 173 1.47 6.30 10.59
CA GLY A 173 2.45 6.24 11.67
C GLY A 173 1.89 5.94 13.06
N ASP A 174 0.57 5.79 13.18
CA ASP A 174 -0.12 5.34 14.39
C ASP A 174 -0.42 3.83 14.41
N CYS A 175 0.17 3.08 13.47
CA CYS A 175 0.10 1.62 13.41
C CYS A 175 1.43 1.00 13.87
N PRO A 176 1.74 0.97 15.19
CA PRO A 176 3.03 0.51 15.69
C PRO A 176 3.27 -0.98 15.42
N VAL A 177 2.20 -1.76 15.17
CA VAL A 177 2.24 -3.20 14.88
C VAL A 177 1.78 -3.53 13.45
N VAL A 178 2.02 -2.64 12.49
CA VAL A 178 1.77 -2.91 11.08
C VAL A 178 2.39 -4.26 10.69
N SER A 179 1.61 -5.14 10.05
CA SER A 179 1.97 -6.54 9.87
C SER A 179 2.76 -6.76 8.58
N PRO A 180 3.99 -7.27 8.63
CA PRO A 180 4.70 -7.68 7.42
C PRO A 180 3.91 -8.70 6.62
N GLU A 181 3.34 -9.71 7.28
CA GLU A 181 2.64 -10.81 6.60
C GLU A 181 1.37 -10.37 5.87
N ILE A 182 0.55 -9.53 6.51
CA ILE A 182 -0.69 -9.03 5.90
C ILE A 182 -0.37 -8.11 4.73
N ASN A 183 0.62 -7.23 4.85
CA ASN A 183 0.97 -6.29 3.78
C ASN A 183 1.65 -6.99 2.59
N THR A 184 2.41 -8.07 2.82
CA THR A 184 2.88 -8.94 1.73
C THR A 184 1.71 -9.57 0.98
N PHE A 185 0.76 -10.16 1.71
CA PHE A 185 -0.43 -10.74 1.09
C PHE A 185 -1.23 -9.72 0.27
N LEU A 186 -1.45 -8.52 0.81
CA LEU A 186 -2.16 -7.46 0.10
C LEU A 186 -1.40 -6.97 -1.14
N LEU A 187 -0.08 -6.90 -1.09
CA LEU A 187 0.74 -6.52 -2.25
C LEU A 187 0.62 -7.56 -3.37
N ASP A 188 0.65 -8.84 -3.04
CA ASP A 188 0.45 -9.92 -4.02
C ASP A 188 -0.93 -9.84 -4.65
N GLU A 189 -1.99 -9.60 -3.85
CA GLU A 189 -3.35 -9.45 -4.37
C GLU A 189 -3.52 -8.18 -5.22
N HIS A 190 -2.85 -7.08 -4.87
CA HIS A 190 -2.83 -5.85 -5.68
C HIS A 190 -2.23 -6.13 -7.07
N LEU A 191 -1.04 -6.73 -7.11
CA LEU A 191 -0.33 -7.07 -8.33
C LEU A 191 -1.10 -8.05 -9.22
N LYS A 192 -1.75 -9.07 -8.64
CA LYS A 192 -2.58 -10.03 -9.37
C LYS A 192 -3.84 -9.38 -9.95
N SER A 193 -4.47 -8.48 -9.20
CA SER A 193 -5.70 -7.81 -9.65
C SER A 193 -5.45 -6.79 -10.74
N GLY A 194 -4.28 -6.15 -10.74
CA GLY A 194 -3.95 -5.03 -11.61
C GLY A 194 -4.79 -3.77 -11.35
N ALA A 195 -5.40 -3.67 -10.17
CA ALA A 195 -6.27 -2.58 -9.77
C ALA A 195 -5.49 -1.28 -9.46
N ASP A 196 -6.17 -0.14 -9.54
CA ASP A 196 -5.62 1.16 -9.14
C ASP A 196 -5.41 1.26 -7.63
N TYR A 197 -6.31 0.62 -6.87
CA TYR A 197 -6.36 0.68 -5.42
C TYR A 197 -6.64 -0.70 -4.82
N THR A 198 -5.96 -1.03 -3.73
CA THR A 198 -6.20 -2.25 -2.95
C THR A 198 -6.19 -1.97 -1.46
N GLN A 199 -7.20 -2.48 -0.76
CA GLN A 199 -7.27 -2.49 0.70
C GLN A 199 -7.81 -3.82 1.21
N ALA A 200 -7.50 -4.12 2.47
CA ALA A 200 -8.16 -5.23 3.17
C ALA A 200 -9.64 -4.90 3.44
N GLU A 201 -10.48 -5.91 3.38
CA GLU A 201 -11.88 -5.83 3.75
C GLU A 201 -12.01 -5.61 5.27
N LEU A 202 -12.65 -4.51 5.67
CA LEU A 202 -12.79 -4.12 7.08
C LEU A 202 -13.45 -5.19 7.96
N SER A 203 -14.32 -6.03 7.39
CA SER A 203 -14.98 -7.14 8.11
C SER A 203 -14.03 -8.28 8.48
N THR A 204 -12.79 -8.28 7.99
CA THR A 204 -11.75 -9.26 8.31
C THR A 204 -10.52 -8.66 8.97
N LEU A 205 -10.27 -7.36 8.76
CA LEU A 205 -9.04 -6.69 9.15
C LEU A 205 -8.94 -6.40 10.65
N PRO A 206 -7.90 -6.89 11.37
CA PRO A 206 -7.50 -6.28 12.64
C PRO A 206 -6.96 -4.87 12.37
N VAL A 207 -7.69 -3.86 12.83
CA VAL A 207 -7.41 -2.45 12.50
C VAL A 207 -6.02 -2.07 13.02
N GLY A 208 -5.24 -1.37 12.18
CA GLY A 208 -3.88 -0.94 12.49
C GLY A 208 -2.78 -1.92 12.08
N THR A 209 -3.11 -2.96 11.32
CA THR A 209 -2.14 -3.96 10.83
C THR A 209 -1.87 -3.89 9.33
N ALA A 210 -2.74 -3.25 8.54
CA ALA A 210 -2.64 -3.18 7.08
C ALA A 210 -2.48 -1.73 6.59
N GLY A 211 -1.73 -1.58 5.50
CA GLY A 211 -1.68 -0.38 4.70
C GLY A 211 -2.61 -0.45 3.48
N ASP A 212 -2.66 0.66 2.78
CA ASP A 212 -3.43 0.90 1.57
C ASP A 212 -2.47 0.87 0.37
N ILE A 213 -2.79 0.17 -0.73
CA ILE A 213 -1.88 0.04 -1.88
C ILE A 213 -2.47 0.70 -3.12
N PHE A 214 -1.65 1.50 -3.81
CA PHE A 214 -2.04 2.30 -4.97
C PHE A 214 -1.04 2.12 -6.11
N THR A 215 -1.52 2.21 -7.35
CA THR A 215 -0.65 2.60 -8.45
C THR A 215 -0.32 4.09 -8.34
N LEU A 216 0.93 4.46 -8.63
CA LEU A 216 1.34 5.87 -8.62
C LEU A 216 0.58 6.67 -9.70
N GLU A 217 0.26 6.03 -10.84
CA GLU A 217 -0.58 6.59 -11.90
C GLU A 217 -1.97 6.99 -11.36
N ALA A 218 -2.61 6.15 -10.54
CA ALA A 218 -3.94 6.46 -10.02
C ALA A 218 -3.92 7.67 -9.09
N ILE A 219 -2.87 7.84 -8.29
CA ILE A 219 -2.68 9.03 -7.46
C ILE A 219 -2.46 10.28 -8.35
N GLU A 220 -1.63 10.17 -9.39
CA GLU A 220 -1.41 11.27 -10.35
C GLU A 220 -2.71 11.69 -11.04
N ARG A 221 -3.50 10.70 -11.50
CA ARG A 221 -4.79 10.91 -12.14
C ARG A 221 -5.80 11.55 -11.21
N LEU A 222 -5.81 11.17 -9.93
CA LEU A 222 -6.63 11.82 -8.92
C LEU A 222 -6.24 13.30 -8.73
N LEU A 223 -4.94 13.59 -8.65
CA LEU A 223 -4.43 14.96 -8.48
C LEU A 223 -4.72 15.87 -9.68
N GLN A 224 -4.95 15.30 -10.86
CA GLN A 224 -5.33 16.04 -12.07
C GLN A 224 -6.83 16.33 -12.16
N THR A 225 -7.65 15.84 -11.23
CA THR A 225 -9.08 16.12 -11.24
C THR A 225 -9.36 17.60 -10.93
N PRO A 226 -10.40 18.21 -11.55
CA PRO A 226 -10.67 19.63 -11.37
C PRO A 226 -11.20 19.97 -9.97
N LYS A 227 -11.67 18.98 -9.22
CA LYS A 227 -12.21 19.16 -7.88
C LYS A 227 -11.07 19.20 -6.85
N PRO A 228 -10.98 20.23 -6.00
CA PRO A 228 -10.02 20.24 -4.90
C PRO A 228 -10.20 19.04 -3.96
N LEU A 229 -9.08 18.45 -3.53
CA LEU A 229 -9.06 17.31 -2.60
C LEU A 229 -9.17 17.77 -1.14
N THR A 230 -10.28 18.41 -0.77
CA THR A 230 -10.51 18.97 0.57
C THR A 230 -10.34 17.95 1.71
N TYR A 231 -10.56 16.65 1.42
CA TYR A 231 -10.44 15.55 2.37
C TYR A 231 -9.27 14.62 2.01
N ALA A 232 -8.16 15.15 1.51
CA ALA A 232 -6.99 14.36 1.10
C ALA A 232 -6.43 13.45 2.20
N GLU A 233 -6.71 13.71 3.49
CA GLU A 233 -6.38 12.80 4.60
C GLU A 233 -7.13 11.46 4.54
N TYR A 234 -8.30 11.42 3.88
CA TYR A 234 -9.10 10.23 3.57
C TYR A 234 -8.96 9.81 2.10
N LEU A 235 -7.76 9.94 1.54
CA LEU A 235 -7.42 9.59 0.15
C LEU A 235 -8.15 8.35 -0.40
N PRO A 236 -8.17 7.18 0.28
CA PRO A 236 -8.92 6.00 -0.16
C PRO A 236 -10.36 6.26 -0.63
N LEU A 237 -11.08 7.16 0.03
CA LEU A 237 -12.49 7.43 -0.26
C LEU A 237 -12.69 8.05 -1.65
N TYR A 238 -11.73 8.84 -2.15
CA TYR A 238 -11.78 9.36 -3.51
C TYR A 238 -11.67 8.27 -4.57
N LEU A 239 -10.98 7.16 -4.28
CA LEU A 239 -10.89 6.04 -5.22
C LEU A 239 -12.13 5.14 -5.11
N ILE A 240 -12.56 4.83 -3.88
CA ILE A 240 -13.74 4.00 -3.62
C ILE A 240 -15.04 4.62 -4.17
N ASN A 241 -15.23 5.94 -3.98
CA ASN A 241 -16.49 6.60 -4.34
C ASN A 241 -16.60 6.94 -5.84
N ASN A 242 -15.56 6.69 -6.63
CA ASN A 242 -15.52 6.98 -8.06
C ASN A 242 -15.13 5.73 -8.88
N PRO A 243 -15.94 4.65 -8.86
CA PRO A 243 -15.64 3.38 -9.55
C PRO A 243 -15.66 3.48 -11.09
N HIS A 244 -16.19 4.59 -11.63
CA HIS A 244 -16.13 4.91 -13.05
C HIS A 244 -14.77 5.48 -13.46
N LEU A 245 -13.95 5.91 -12.49
CA LEU A 245 -12.59 6.36 -12.70
C LEU A 245 -11.61 5.29 -12.24
N PHE A 246 -11.78 4.72 -11.05
CA PHE A 246 -10.76 3.88 -10.43
C PHE A 246 -11.19 2.42 -10.30
N GLN A 247 -10.27 1.51 -10.64
CA GLN A 247 -10.45 0.10 -10.34
C GLN A 247 -10.04 -0.18 -8.90
N VAL A 248 -10.99 -0.66 -8.09
CA VAL A 248 -10.78 -0.92 -6.66
C VAL A 248 -10.84 -2.42 -6.39
N ASN A 249 -9.85 -2.93 -5.68
CA ASN A 249 -9.80 -4.31 -5.20
C ASN A 249 -9.95 -4.35 -3.67
N ILE A 250 -11.05 -4.91 -3.18
CA ILE A 250 -11.31 -5.08 -1.74
C ILE A 250 -11.02 -6.54 -1.39
N VAL A 251 -9.97 -6.76 -0.61
CA VAL A 251 -9.41 -8.10 -0.39
C VAL A 251 -9.85 -8.66 0.94
N LYS A 252 -10.55 -9.79 0.92
CA LYS A 252 -10.86 -10.54 2.13
C LYS A 252 -9.60 -11.22 2.67
N LEU A 253 -9.23 -10.95 3.92
CA LEU A 253 -8.07 -11.59 4.52
C LEU A 253 -8.31 -13.09 4.78
N PRO A 254 -7.30 -13.95 4.60
CA PRO A 254 -7.43 -15.38 4.87
C PRO A 254 -7.61 -15.63 6.39
N PRO A 255 -8.16 -16.80 6.78
CA PRO A 255 -8.50 -17.10 8.18
C PRO A 255 -7.39 -16.81 9.21
N PRO A 256 -6.09 -17.08 8.94
CA PRO A 256 -5.02 -16.77 9.90
C PRO A 256 -4.84 -15.28 10.23
N PHE A 257 -5.39 -14.37 9.43
CA PHE A 257 -5.31 -12.92 9.60
C PHE A 257 -6.65 -12.27 9.96
N CYS A 258 -7.72 -13.07 10.08
CA CYS A 258 -9.09 -12.56 10.20
C CYS A 258 -9.49 -12.29 11.66
N TYR A 259 -9.21 -11.09 12.16
CA TYR A 259 -9.52 -10.65 13.53
C TYR A 259 -10.13 -9.24 13.57
N PRO A 260 -11.34 -9.05 13.00
CA PRO A 260 -11.94 -7.72 12.82
C PRO A 260 -12.32 -7.00 14.13
N THR A 261 -12.37 -7.73 15.24
CA THR A 261 -12.64 -7.14 16.57
C THR A 261 -11.39 -6.59 17.25
N TRP A 262 -10.20 -6.87 16.73
CA TRP A 262 -8.95 -6.38 17.32
C TRP A 262 -8.65 -4.98 16.84
N ARG A 263 -8.43 -4.08 17.80
CA ARG A 263 -8.08 -2.70 17.56
C ARG A 263 -6.62 -2.47 17.92
N LEU A 264 -5.75 -2.54 16.93
CA LEU A 264 -4.30 -2.45 17.05
C LEU A 264 -3.76 -1.16 16.42
N THR A 265 -4.38 -0.02 16.73
CA THR A 265 -3.94 1.33 16.34
C THR A 265 -3.82 2.24 17.56
N LEU A 266 -2.93 3.23 17.52
CA LEU A 266 -2.66 4.15 18.62
C LEU A 266 -3.42 5.45 18.43
N ASP A 267 -4.45 5.73 19.23
CA ASP A 267 -5.17 7.01 19.20
C ASP A 267 -5.41 7.62 20.57
N GLU A 268 -5.59 6.78 21.58
CA GLU A 268 -5.96 7.17 22.95
C GLU A 268 -5.07 6.46 23.97
N GLN A 269 -5.07 6.94 25.21
CA GLN A 269 -4.22 6.38 26.28
C GLN A 269 -4.41 4.86 26.47
N PRO A 270 -5.63 4.28 26.45
CA PRO A 270 -5.79 2.83 26.55
C PRO A 270 -5.10 2.04 25.44
N ASP A 271 -4.94 2.61 24.25
CA ASP A 271 -4.19 1.97 23.17
C ASP A 271 -2.69 1.91 23.51
N LEU A 272 -2.14 2.99 24.07
CA LEU A 272 -0.76 3.05 24.52
C LEU A 272 -0.51 2.05 25.65
N ASP A 273 -1.45 1.91 26.59
CA ASP A 273 -1.36 0.96 27.69
C ASP A 273 -1.37 -0.48 27.17
N MET A 274 -2.27 -0.80 26.24
CA MET A 274 -2.34 -2.09 25.55
C MET A 274 -1.03 -2.41 24.83
N PHE A 275 -0.47 -1.48 24.06
CA PHE A 275 0.80 -1.69 23.38
C PHE A 275 1.97 -1.85 24.36
N ASN A 276 2.01 -1.08 25.45
CA ASN A 276 3.06 -1.24 26.46
C ASN A 276 3.02 -2.64 27.08
N GLU A 277 1.84 -3.17 27.38
CA GLU A 277 1.68 -4.53 27.91
C GLU A 277 2.08 -5.58 26.86
N LEU A 278 1.61 -5.47 25.61
CA LEU A 278 1.97 -6.38 24.53
C LEU A 278 3.49 -6.46 24.31
N TYR A 279 4.14 -5.31 24.15
CA TYR A 279 5.58 -5.26 23.85
C TYR A 279 6.45 -5.68 25.04
N LYS A 280 6.02 -5.37 26.27
CA LYS A 280 6.67 -5.82 27.50
C LYS A 280 6.59 -7.34 27.63
N SER A 281 5.41 -7.90 27.46
CA SER A 281 5.16 -9.32 27.71
C SER A 281 5.78 -10.22 26.64
N LEU A 282 5.92 -9.72 25.41
CA LEU A 282 6.70 -10.38 24.36
C LEU A 282 8.21 -10.04 24.40
N ASN A 283 8.65 -9.17 25.33
CA ASN A 283 10.04 -8.69 25.47
C ASN A 283 10.63 -8.20 24.14
N VAL A 284 9.83 -7.44 23.38
CA VAL A 284 10.18 -6.98 22.04
C VAL A 284 11.04 -5.71 22.15
N LYS A 285 12.34 -5.90 21.93
CA LYS A 285 13.34 -4.82 21.81
C LYS A 285 13.25 -4.14 20.44
N SER A 286 14.34 -3.63 19.88
CA SER A 286 14.40 -3.01 18.55
C SER A 286 14.36 -4.04 17.41
N LYS A 287 13.31 -4.87 17.36
CA LYS A 287 13.08 -5.89 16.32
C LYS A 287 11.65 -5.79 15.80
N PRO A 288 11.39 -6.22 14.55
CA PRO A 288 10.03 -6.33 14.06
C PRO A 288 9.24 -7.34 14.89
N LEU A 289 7.95 -7.03 15.06
CA LEU A 289 6.96 -7.85 15.72
C LEU A 289 5.97 -8.35 14.65
N PHE A 290 6.02 -9.64 14.38
CA PHE A 290 5.23 -10.27 13.34
C PHE A 290 3.81 -10.59 13.82
N PHE A 291 2.85 -10.60 12.90
CA PHE A 291 1.43 -10.78 13.24
C PHE A 291 1.15 -12.13 13.90
N HIS A 292 1.81 -13.20 13.47
CA HIS A 292 1.64 -14.51 14.12
C HIS A 292 2.01 -14.47 15.62
N GLN A 293 3.04 -13.72 16.01
CA GLN A 293 3.45 -13.58 17.41
C GLN A 293 2.39 -12.81 18.22
N ILE A 294 1.85 -11.72 17.64
CA ILE A 294 0.77 -10.93 18.22
C ILE A 294 -0.47 -11.81 18.42
N LYS A 295 -0.84 -12.54 17.36
CA LYS A 295 -2.00 -13.42 17.33
C LYS A 295 -1.90 -14.51 18.40
N ASP A 296 -0.78 -15.24 18.42
CA ASP A 296 -0.59 -16.34 19.39
C ASP A 296 -0.61 -15.82 20.83
N TYR A 297 -0.05 -14.62 21.07
CA TYR A 297 -0.11 -13.99 22.38
C TYR A 297 -1.53 -13.59 22.79
N ILE A 298 -2.28 -12.89 21.92
CA ILE A 298 -3.65 -12.45 22.23
C ILE A 298 -4.57 -13.65 22.45
N LEU A 299 -4.42 -14.73 21.67
CA LEU A 299 -5.23 -15.93 21.85
C LEU A 299 -4.97 -16.61 23.21
N GLY A 300 -3.74 -16.52 23.73
CA GLY A 300 -3.39 -16.99 25.07
C GLY A 300 -3.73 -16.00 26.20
N ASN A 301 -3.90 -14.72 25.89
CA ASN A 301 -4.07 -13.61 26.84
C ASN A 301 -5.16 -12.64 26.34
N PRO A 302 -6.43 -13.09 26.27
CA PRO A 302 -7.52 -12.32 25.64
C PRO A 302 -7.85 -11.00 26.35
N GLU A 303 -7.46 -10.84 27.61
CA GLU A 303 -7.58 -9.61 28.39
C GLU A 303 -6.82 -8.43 27.77
N LEU A 304 -5.76 -8.69 26.98
CA LEU A 304 -4.98 -7.63 26.34
C LEU A 304 -5.85 -6.73 25.45
N ILE A 305 -6.70 -7.32 24.61
CA ILE A 305 -7.57 -6.57 23.69
C ILE A 305 -8.74 -5.91 24.43
N GLN A 306 -9.05 -6.33 25.66
CA GLN A 306 -10.09 -5.68 26.47
C GLN A 306 -9.66 -4.31 27.00
N ILE A 307 -8.34 -4.04 27.07
CA ILE A 307 -7.81 -2.76 27.56
C ILE A 307 -8.39 -1.59 26.74
N ASN A 308 -8.50 -1.73 25.42
CA ASN A 308 -8.96 -0.68 24.52
C ASN A 308 -10.25 -1.02 23.75
N SER A 309 -10.98 -2.07 24.13
CA SER A 309 -12.20 -2.51 23.41
C SER A 309 -13.33 -1.48 23.45
N HIS A 310 -13.32 -0.58 24.44
CA HIS A 310 -14.29 0.51 24.58
C HIS A 310 -13.95 1.73 23.69
N VAL A 311 -12.73 1.80 23.14
CA VAL A 311 -12.28 2.90 22.28
C VAL A 311 -12.87 2.73 20.89
N LYS A 312 -13.59 3.74 20.41
CA LYS A 312 -14.23 3.73 19.08
C LYS A 312 -13.38 4.45 18.04
N LEU A 313 -13.47 4.00 16.78
CA LEU A 313 -12.82 4.68 15.65
C LEU A 313 -13.53 6.01 15.33
N LYS A 314 -12.75 7.07 15.08
CA LYS A 314 -13.26 8.44 14.91
C LYS A 314 -14.32 8.57 13.81
N TYR A 315 -14.09 7.96 12.65
CA TYR A 315 -15.01 8.04 11.51
C TYR A 315 -16.33 7.29 11.73
N ILE A 316 -16.36 6.29 12.62
CA ILE A 316 -17.60 5.56 12.94
C ILE A 316 -18.53 6.41 13.83
N ASN A 317 -17.98 7.36 14.59
CA ASN A 317 -18.73 8.10 15.61
C ASN A 317 -19.52 9.31 15.07
N GLN A 318 -19.29 9.74 13.83
CA GLN A 318 -19.89 10.97 13.31
C GLN A 318 -20.60 10.69 11.98
N LYS A 319 -21.88 10.31 12.06
CA LYS A 319 -22.70 10.07 10.86
C LYS A 319 -22.67 11.26 9.90
N SER A 320 -22.72 12.48 10.42
CA SER A 320 -22.60 13.71 9.63
C SER A 320 -21.27 13.81 8.87
N LEU A 321 -20.16 13.42 9.50
CA LEU A 321 -18.84 13.40 8.86
C LEU A 321 -18.78 12.30 7.79
N VAL A 322 -19.36 11.12 8.03
CA VAL A 322 -19.42 10.05 7.02
C VAL A 322 -20.22 10.48 5.79
N ASP A 323 -21.41 11.06 6.00
CA ASP A 323 -22.26 11.55 4.92
C ASP A 323 -21.58 12.67 4.14
N GLU A 324 -20.89 13.58 4.84
CA GLU A 324 -20.07 14.63 4.23
C GLU A 324 -18.91 14.04 3.42
N LEU A 325 -18.12 13.12 3.99
CA LEU A 325 -17.01 12.47 3.30
C LEU A 325 -17.48 11.77 2.02
N ILE A 326 -18.59 11.02 2.07
CA ILE A 326 -19.15 10.35 0.89
C ILE A 326 -19.53 11.35 -0.20
N ARG A 327 -20.09 12.51 0.17
CA ARG A 327 -20.48 13.56 -0.79
C ARG A 327 -19.25 14.28 -1.36
N GLU A 328 -18.32 14.67 -0.49
CA GLU A 328 -17.20 15.53 -0.85
C GLU A 328 -16.07 14.77 -1.57
N THR A 329 -16.04 13.44 -1.48
CA THR A 329 -15.05 12.61 -2.17
C THR A 329 -15.53 12.06 -3.53
N LYS A 330 -16.76 12.37 -3.95
CA LYS A 330 -17.21 12.15 -5.35
C LYS A 330 -16.63 13.23 -6.27
N LEU A 331 -16.12 12.83 -7.43
CA LEU A 331 -15.43 13.67 -8.40
C LEU A 331 -16.28 13.97 -9.63
#